data_AF-A0A7D6E0Q5-F1
#
_entry.id   AF-A0A7D6E0Q5-F1
#
_cell.length_a   1.000
_cell.length_b   1.000
_cell.length_c   1.000
_cell.angle_alpha   90.00
_cell.angle_beta   90.00
_cell.angle_gamma   90.00
#
_symmetry.space_group_name_H-M   'P 1'
#
loop_
_entity.id
_entity.type
_entity.pdbx_description
1 polymer ?
#
loop_
_entity_poly.entity_id
_entity_poly.type
_entity_poly.pdbx_seq_one_letter_code
_entity_poly.pdbx_strand_id
1 'polypeptide(L)'
;MAISQADRRQWLDLLRECRFVLDAMRHQTSYAVRPNLFTKGTQASMWQLHPGKLVREFDSKSSKLDARMGAALFDAVSEVRNFLNRPQPWTTTQVAEDLTRAVLLVDKAIGAVELLRLDDETVAQVVDELERDYLLSLAVTLTGQGTIAQKLSEWEGGDPGDYLDVATFRLVREGGSGRLHMRDIYEATDAGMTTLLFGKGFRSYDKYPQVQYMLYSQWFTYMYALWEEQYRIRLAVAHGADDDGKPWTRFDIIQQLFGDIRNVRNDVVHKHGVVDACADNTKLAWFTEGSRIEITTEQMHSLVTLFPREELLRKPTRAKPGNPQNLPWSVEPELVDEVRQLADRIGLTRRLKKDIGNEALKCWIASHQ
;
A
#
# COMPACT_ATOMS: atom_id res chain seq x y z
N MET A 1 3.44 -2.66 24.68
CA MET A 1 3.49 -3.03 23.24
C MET A 1 4.28 -1.95 22.53
N ALA A 2 5.06 -2.28 21.51
CA ALA A 2 5.79 -1.26 20.77
C ALA A 2 4.80 -0.36 19.98
N ILE A 3 5.05 0.95 19.88
CA ILE A 3 4.23 1.86 19.07
C ILE A 3 4.65 1.71 17.60
N SER A 4 3.88 0.95 16.83
CA SER A 4 4.10 0.80 15.39
C SER A 4 3.61 2.01 14.61
N GLN A 5 4.10 2.18 13.37
CA GLN A 5 3.62 3.22 12.47
C GLN A 5 2.14 3.04 12.12
N ALA A 6 1.70 1.78 11.96
CA ALA A 6 0.32 1.41 11.71
C ALA A 6 -0.59 1.80 12.88
N ASP A 7 -0.19 1.50 14.12
CA ASP A 7 -0.94 1.89 15.32
C ASP A 7 -1.06 3.41 15.43
N ARG A 8 0.06 4.13 15.21
CA ARG A 8 0.05 5.60 15.23
C ARG A 8 -0.91 6.16 14.17
N ARG A 9 -0.86 5.65 12.94
CA ARG A 9 -1.75 6.09 11.84
C ARG A 9 -3.21 5.83 12.19
N GLN A 10 -3.53 4.62 12.66
CA GLN A 10 -4.90 4.27 13.05
C GLN A 10 -5.47 5.23 14.10
N TRP A 11 -4.71 5.55 15.16
CA TRP A 11 -5.17 6.48 16.19
C TRP A 11 -5.30 7.91 15.69
N LEU A 12 -4.39 8.37 14.82
CA LEU A 12 -4.49 9.69 14.21
C LEU A 12 -5.75 9.81 13.33
N ASP A 13 -6.08 8.78 12.56
CA ASP A 13 -7.29 8.77 11.75
C ASP A 13 -8.55 8.84 12.61
N LEU A 14 -8.63 8.02 13.68
CA LEU A 14 -9.74 8.07 14.64
C LEU A 14 -9.90 9.44 15.32
N LEU A 15 -8.78 10.05 15.74
CA LEU A 15 -8.79 11.37 16.36
C LEU A 15 -9.23 12.46 15.38
N ARG A 16 -8.75 12.44 14.14
CA ARG A 16 -9.09 13.43 13.11
C ARG A 16 -10.55 13.34 12.69
N GLU A 17 -11.08 12.12 12.50
CA GLU A 17 -12.50 11.90 12.24
C GLU A 17 -13.38 12.38 13.41
N CYS A 18 -12.99 12.04 14.64
CA CYS A 18 -13.67 12.51 15.85
C CYS A 18 -13.68 14.04 15.92
N ARG A 19 -12.51 14.67 15.75
CA ARG A 19 -12.34 16.13 15.74
C ARG A 19 -13.26 16.78 14.72
N PHE A 20 -13.31 16.26 13.49
CA PHE A 20 -14.17 16.80 12.44
C PHE A 20 -15.65 16.83 12.85
N VAL A 21 -16.17 15.72 13.38
CA VAL A 21 -17.57 15.63 13.82
C VAL A 21 -17.84 16.60 14.98
N LEU A 22 -16.98 16.61 16.00
CA LEU A 22 -17.16 17.46 17.18
C LEU A 22 -17.07 18.95 16.82
N ASP A 23 -16.15 19.33 15.93
CA ASP A 23 -15.96 20.72 15.48
C ASP A 23 -17.14 21.22 14.64
N ALA A 24 -17.65 20.38 13.74
CA ALA A 24 -18.85 20.68 12.95
C ALA A 24 -20.06 20.90 13.86
N MET A 25 -20.27 20.04 14.86
CA MET A 25 -21.34 20.20 15.84
C MET A 25 -21.14 21.43 16.72
N ARG A 26 -19.91 21.68 17.18
CA ARG A 26 -19.56 22.87 17.96
C ARG A 26 -19.98 24.12 17.19
N HIS A 27 -19.58 24.21 15.92
CA HIS A 27 -19.92 25.31 15.04
C HIS A 27 -21.45 25.46 14.92
N GLN A 28 -22.18 24.39 14.62
CA GLN A 28 -23.65 24.43 14.54
C GLN A 28 -24.31 24.90 15.85
N THR A 29 -23.80 24.48 17.01
CA THR A 29 -24.37 24.87 18.31
C THR A 29 -23.98 26.29 18.73
N SER A 30 -22.76 26.74 18.44
CA SER A 30 -22.30 28.09 18.79
C SER A 30 -23.00 29.19 18.00
N TYR A 31 -23.48 28.87 16.79
CA TYR A 31 -24.18 29.82 15.91
C TYR A 31 -25.68 29.52 15.76
N ALA A 32 -26.24 28.66 16.61
CA ALA A 32 -27.66 28.33 16.54
C ALA A 32 -28.54 29.54 16.89
N VAL A 33 -29.40 29.94 15.95
CA VAL A 33 -30.32 31.08 16.11
C VAL A 33 -31.42 30.80 17.16
N ARG A 34 -31.70 29.52 17.47
CA ARG A 34 -32.65 29.10 18.51
C ARG A 34 -32.05 28.00 19.38
N PRO A 35 -32.19 28.07 20.72
CA PRO A 35 -31.76 27.00 21.61
C PRO A 35 -32.56 25.72 21.34
N ASN A 36 -31.87 24.62 21.10
CA ASN A 36 -32.45 23.29 20.95
C ASN A 36 -32.19 22.46 22.22
N LEU A 37 -33.12 21.55 22.50
CA LEU A 37 -32.93 20.51 23.51
C LEU A 37 -32.50 19.23 22.81
N PHE A 38 -31.33 18.73 23.19
CA PHE A 38 -30.85 17.44 22.75
C PHE A 38 -31.49 16.38 23.65
N THR A 39 -31.88 15.24 23.06
CA THR A 39 -32.64 14.20 23.76
C THR A 39 -31.85 12.90 23.81
N LYS A 40 -32.39 11.89 24.51
CA LYS A 40 -31.82 10.54 24.54
C LYS A 40 -31.60 9.95 23.14
N GLY A 41 -32.48 10.25 22.18
CA GLY A 41 -32.31 9.81 20.79
C GLY A 41 -31.06 10.39 20.14
N THR A 42 -30.80 11.69 20.37
CA THR A 42 -29.61 12.37 19.87
C THR A 42 -28.33 11.81 20.50
N GLN A 43 -28.36 11.52 21.80
CA GLN A 43 -27.24 10.87 22.51
C GLN A 43 -26.91 9.50 21.92
N ALA A 44 -27.93 8.67 21.67
CA ALA A 44 -27.74 7.35 21.08
C ALA A 44 -27.13 7.44 19.67
N SER A 45 -27.59 8.40 18.85
CA SER A 45 -27.00 8.64 17.53
C SER A 45 -25.55 9.09 17.62
N MET A 46 -25.18 9.91 18.60
CA MET A 46 -23.79 10.35 18.80
C MET A 46 -22.84 9.21 19.14
N TRP A 47 -23.32 8.21 19.89
CA TRP A 47 -22.57 6.99 20.12
C TRP A 47 -22.33 6.17 18.84
N GLN A 48 -23.19 6.27 17.82
CA GLN A 48 -22.99 5.55 16.55
C GLN A 48 -21.99 6.25 15.61
N LEU A 49 -21.61 7.50 15.88
CA LEU A 49 -20.68 8.28 15.06
C LEU A 49 -19.21 8.11 15.51
N HIS A 50 -18.30 8.82 14.83
CA HIS A 50 -16.85 8.80 15.09
C HIS A 50 -16.46 9.08 16.55
N PRO A 51 -17.09 10.00 17.30
CA PRO A 51 -16.81 10.18 18.72
C PRO A 51 -17.05 8.91 19.56
N GLY A 52 -18.17 8.22 19.31
CA GLY A 52 -18.45 6.94 19.99
C GLY A 52 -17.53 5.81 19.53
N LYS A 53 -17.11 5.81 18.26
CA LYS A 53 -16.11 4.86 17.73
C LYS A 53 -14.76 5.02 18.43
N LEU A 54 -14.29 6.26 18.60
CA LEU A 54 -13.04 6.57 19.32
C LEU A 54 -13.07 6.00 20.75
N VAL A 55 -14.15 6.23 21.49
CA VAL A 55 -14.29 5.73 22.88
C VAL A 55 -14.31 4.20 22.92
N ARG A 56 -15.09 3.55 22.05
CA ARG A 56 -15.15 2.08 21.99
C ARG A 56 -13.82 1.44 21.63
N GLU A 57 -13.14 1.98 20.63
CA GLU A 57 -11.82 1.49 20.22
C GLU A 57 -10.83 1.62 21.38
N PHE A 58 -10.79 2.78 22.04
CA PHE A 58 -9.93 3.00 23.20
C PHE A 58 -10.26 2.03 24.34
N ASP A 59 -11.52 1.85 24.70
CA ASP A 59 -11.92 0.93 25.77
C ASP A 59 -11.52 -0.51 25.45
N SER A 60 -11.73 -0.96 24.21
CA SER A 60 -11.40 -2.32 23.78
C SER A 60 -9.89 -2.61 23.74
N LYS A 61 -9.06 -1.59 23.48
CA LYS A 61 -7.61 -1.71 23.29
C LYS A 61 -6.77 -1.19 24.45
N SER A 62 -7.37 -0.46 25.41
CA SER A 62 -6.68 0.23 26.51
C SER A 62 -5.73 -0.67 27.29
N SER A 63 -6.13 -1.92 27.55
CA SER A 63 -5.33 -2.92 28.27
C SER A 63 -4.10 -3.42 27.51
N LYS A 64 -4.07 -3.27 26.18
CA LYS A 64 -2.97 -3.71 25.30
C LYS A 64 -2.14 -2.54 24.76
N LEU A 65 -2.60 -1.31 24.98
CA LEU A 65 -1.99 -0.11 24.44
C LEU A 65 -0.63 0.16 25.09
N ASP A 66 0.30 0.72 24.33
CA ASP A 66 1.52 1.27 24.93
C ASP A 66 1.19 2.37 25.94
N ALA A 67 1.94 2.45 27.04
CA ALA A 67 1.69 3.41 28.09
C ALA A 67 1.78 4.87 27.59
N ARG A 68 2.70 5.17 26.65
CA ARG A 68 2.84 6.51 26.07
C ARG A 68 1.65 6.86 25.18
N MET A 69 1.22 5.91 24.35
CA MET A 69 0.01 6.08 23.52
C MET A 69 -1.24 6.25 24.41
N GLY A 70 -1.34 5.46 25.48
CA GLY A 70 -2.43 5.55 26.45
C GLY A 70 -2.51 6.92 27.11
N ALA A 71 -1.38 7.42 27.59
CA ALA A 71 -1.28 8.75 28.16
C ALA A 71 -1.64 9.85 27.16
N ALA A 72 -1.18 9.75 25.90
CA ALA A 72 -1.49 10.74 24.85
C ALA A 72 -2.98 10.81 24.50
N LEU A 73 -3.72 9.70 24.61
CA LEU A 73 -5.13 9.62 24.24
C LEU A 73 -6.08 9.87 25.42
N PHE A 74 -5.65 9.60 26.66
CA PHE A 74 -6.53 9.45 27.81
C PHE A 74 -7.45 10.65 28.06
N ASP A 75 -6.89 11.87 28.07
CA ASP A 75 -7.66 13.08 28.37
C ASP A 75 -8.71 13.37 27.30
N ALA A 76 -8.34 13.23 26.01
CA ALA A 76 -9.24 13.43 24.90
C ALA A 76 -10.39 12.41 24.91
N VAL A 77 -10.08 11.13 25.08
CA VAL A 77 -11.09 10.07 25.13
C VAL A 77 -12.00 10.25 26.34
N SER A 78 -11.45 10.64 27.49
CA SER A 78 -12.23 10.85 28.71
C SER A 78 -13.20 12.02 28.57
N GLU A 79 -12.78 13.15 27.98
CA GLU A 79 -13.69 14.28 27.76
C GLU A 79 -14.79 13.93 26.74
N VAL A 80 -14.43 13.23 25.66
CA VAL A 80 -15.43 12.75 24.68
C VAL A 80 -16.41 11.78 25.34
N ARG A 81 -15.92 10.84 26.16
CA ARG A 81 -16.77 9.91 26.92
C ARG A 81 -17.69 10.65 27.88
N ASN A 82 -17.19 11.65 28.59
CA ASN A 82 -17.96 12.46 29.53
C ASN A 82 -19.09 13.21 28.83
N PHE A 83 -18.78 13.85 27.69
CA PHE A 83 -19.78 14.48 26.83
C PHE A 83 -20.85 13.48 26.38
N LEU A 84 -20.44 12.32 25.86
CA LEU A 84 -21.36 11.29 25.36
C LEU A 84 -22.22 10.64 26.46
N ASN A 85 -21.74 10.60 27.70
CA ASN A 85 -22.47 10.02 28.85
C ASN A 85 -23.24 11.03 29.69
N ARG A 86 -23.19 12.31 29.33
CA ARG A 86 -23.81 13.37 30.13
C ARG A 86 -25.33 13.16 30.27
N PRO A 87 -25.90 13.36 31.48
CA PRO A 87 -27.35 13.27 31.69
C PRO A 87 -28.13 14.25 30.80
N GLN A 88 -29.26 13.79 30.25
CA GLN A 88 -30.14 14.54 29.36
C GLN A 88 -31.28 15.25 30.13
N PRO A 89 -31.90 16.30 29.56
CA PRO A 89 -31.62 16.91 28.25
C PRO A 89 -30.41 17.86 28.26
N TRP A 90 -29.70 17.99 27.12
CA TRP A 90 -28.66 19.01 26.96
C TRP A 90 -29.21 20.28 26.30
N THR A 91 -28.73 21.44 26.74
CA THR A 91 -28.98 22.70 26.05
C THR A 91 -27.90 22.95 24.99
N THR A 92 -28.24 23.72 23.96
CA THR A 92 -27.27 24.17 22.94
C THR A 92 -26.02 24.81 23.53
N THR A 93 -26.16 25.65 24.57
CA THR A 93 -25.03 26.29 25.24
C THR A 93 -24.11 25.28 25.92
N GLN A 94 -24.69 24.30 26.64
CA GLN A 94 -23.92 23.23 27.29
C GLN A 94 -23.17 22.37 26.26
N VAL A 95 -23.83 22.03 25.15
CA VAL A 95 -23.18 21.28 24.07
C VAL A 95 -22.04 22.10 23.47
N ALA A 96 -22.22 23.40 23.20
CA ALA A 96 -21.15 24.25 22.67
C ALA A 96 -19.94 24.35 23.61
N GLU A 97 -20.16 24.48 24.92
CA GLU A 97 -19.10 24.51 25.93
C GLU A 97 -18.35 23.18 26.02
N ASP A 98 -19.08 22.06 26.09
CA ASP A 98 -18.50 20.71 26.17
C ASP A 98 -17.69 20.40 24.91
N LEU A 99 -18.22 20.70 23.73
CA LEU A 99 -17.52 20.49 22.47
C LEU A 99 -16.30 21.41 22.30
N THR A 100 -16.33 22.62 22.86
CA THR A 100 -15.15 23.51 22.86
C THR A 100 -13.99 22.89 23.63
N ARG A 101 -14.27 22.27 24.79
CA ARG A 101 -13.26 21.55 25.57
C ARG A 101 -12.81 20.27 24.88
N ALA A 102 -13.76 19.46 24.38
CA ALA A 102 -13.46 18.20 23.72
C ALA A 102 -12.58 18.39 22.47
N VAL A 103 -12.91 19.36 21.60
CA VAL A 103 -12.11 19.67 20.40
C VAL A 103 -10.68 20.07 20.79
N LEU A 104 -10.50 20.91 21.81
CA LEU A 104 -9.17 21.32 22.27
C LEU A 104 -8.34 20.13 22.76
N LEU A 105 -8.93 19.21 23.52
CA LEU A 105 -8.23 18.03 24.02
C LEU A 105 -7.93 17.03 22.90
N VAL A 106 -8.82 16.87 21.93
CA VAL A 106 -8.57 16.05 20.73
C VAL A 106 -7.43 16.64 19.90
N ASP A 107 -7.39 17.96 19.67
CA ASP A 107 -6.29 18.62 18.97
C ASP A 107 -4.94 18.41 19.70
N LYS A 108 -4.94 18.49 21.04
CA LYS A 108 -3.76 18.17 21.85
C LYS A 108 -3.35 16.71 21.72
N ALA A 109 -4.29 15.77 21.72
CA ALA A 109 -4.00 14.36 21.54
C ALA A 109 -3.43 14.07 20.15
N ILE A 110 -3.93 14.71 19.09
CA ILE A 110 -3.35 14.62 17.74
C ILE A 110 -1.87 15.03 17.77
N GLY A 111 -1.56 16.22 18.30
CA GLY A 111 -0.18 16.68 18.41
C GLY A 111 0.70 15.78 19.27
N ALA A 112 0.18 15.27 20.39
CA ALA A 112 0.90 14.34 21.25
C ALA A 112 1.22 13.03 20.53
N VAL A 113 0.25 12.45 19.80
CA VAL A 113 0.43 11.21 19.03
C VAL A 113 1.38 11.40 17.85
N GLU A 114 1.36 12.54 17.18
CA GLU A 114 2.30 12.85 16.09
C GLU A 114 3.76 12.93 16.57
N LEU A 115 3.97 13.43 17.79
CA LEU A 115 5.27 13.56 18.42
C LEU A 115 5.77 12.27 19.10
N LEU A 116 4.95 11.22 19.17
CA LEU A 116 5.39 9.95 19.73
C LEU A 116 6.52 9.37 18.87
N ARG A 117 7.65 9.13 19.52
CA ARG A 117 8.74 8.33 18.95
C ARG A 117 8.21 6.93 18.73
N LEU A 118 8.18 6.53 17.46
CA LEU A 118 7.88 5.16 17.06
C LEU A 118 8.97 4.26 17.62
N ASP A 119 8.55 3.10 18.10
CA ASP A 119 9.53 2.07 18.42
C ASP A 119 9.98 1.41 17.11
N ASP A 120 11.22 0.91 17.11
CA ASP A 120 11.74 0.20 15.95
C ASP A 120 10.83 -1.00 15.65
N GLU A 121 10.35 -1.07 14.40
CA GLU A 121 9.51 -2.18 13.98
C GLU A 121 10.32 -3.48 14.06
N THR A 122 9.75 -4.51 14.67
CA THR A 122 10.37 -5.83 14.63
C THR A 122 10.22 -6.42 13.23
N VAL A 123 11.18 -7.26 12.83
CA VAL A 123 11.12 -7.96 11.53
C VAL A 123 9.80 -8.71 11.36
N ALA A 124 9.32 -9.37 12.42
CA ALA A 124 8.05 -10.09 12.42
C ALA A 124 6.85 -9.20 12.09
N GLN A 125 6.78 -7.99 12.66
CA GLN A 125 5.70 -7.05 12.37
C GLN A 125 5.70 -6.60 10.91
N VAL A 126 6.88 -6.30 10.36
CA VAL A 126 7.00 -5.88 8.95
C VAL A 126 6.61 -7.03 8.01
N VAL A 127 7.00 -8.26 8.34
CA VAL A 127 6.64 -9.46 7.57
C VAL A 127 5.14 -9.76 7.65
N ASP A 128 4.52 -9.66 8.83
CA ASP A 128 3.07 -9.84 9.02
C ASP A 128 2.27 -8.85 8.18
N GLU A 129 2.72 -7.59 8.15
CA GLU A 129 2.06 -6.56 7.37
C GLU A 129 2.20 -6.79 5.86
N LEU A 130 3.41 -7.13 5.41
CA LEU A 130 3.69 -7.46 4.02
C LEU A 130 2.89 -8.68 3.55
N GLU A 131 2.80 -9.73 4.37
CA GLU A 131 2.01 -10.94 4.05
C GLU A 131 0.53 -10.62 3.90
N ARG A 132 -0.01 -9.81 4.82
CA ARG A 132 -1.39 -9.37 4.77
C ARG A 132 -1.66 -8.57 3.49
N ASP A 133 -0.82 -7.61 3.16
CA ASP A 133 -1.01 -6.76 1.98
C ASP A 133 -0.83 -7.57 0.67
N TYR A 134 0.11 -8.52 0.66
CA TYR A 134 0.30 -9.48 -0.43
C TYR A 134 -0.96 -10.32 -0.67
N LEU A 135 -1.48 -10.96 0.38
CA LEU A 135 -2.67 -11.82 0.28
C LEU A 135 -3.94 -11.02 -0.01
N LEU A 136 -4.09 -9.84 0.60
CA LEU A 136 -5.23 -8.96 0.35
C LEU A 136 -5.27 -8.48 -1.10
N SER A 137 -4.13 -8.03 -1.63
CA SER A 137 -4.06 -7.59 -3.03
C SER A 137 -4.36 -8.74 -4.00
N LEU A 138 -3.84 -9.94 -3.73
CA LEU A 138 -4.12 -11.13 -4.52
C LEU A 138 -5.61 -11.52 -4.46
N ALA A 139 -6.21 -11.46 -3.27
CA ALA A 139 -7.64 -11.72 -3.09
C ALA A 139 -8.51 -10.72 -3.87
N VAL A 140 -8.16 -9.43 -3.87
CA VAL A 140 -8.86 -8.41 -4.66
C VAL A 140 -8.75 -8.70 -6.15
N THR A 141 -7.56 -9.03 -6.65
CA THR A 141 -7.33 -9.36 -8.07
C THR A 141 -8.14 -10.58 -8.51
N LEU A 142 -8.09 -11.67 -7.73
CA LEU A 142 -8.83 -12.90 -8.03
C LEU A 142 -10.36 -12.72 -7.92
N THR A 143 -10.81 -11.92 -6.94
CA THR A 143 -12.23 -11.59 -6.79
C THR A 143 -12.72 -10.76 -7.97
N GLY A 144 -11.95 -9.78 -8.43
CA GLY A 144 -12.29 -8.98 -9.61
C GLY A 144 -12.48 -9.85 -10.85
N GLN A 145 -11.57 -10.80 -11.07
CA GLN A 145 -11.66 -11.78 -12.15
C GLN A 145 -12.93 -12.65 -12.04
N GLY A 146 -13.16 -13.26 -10.87
CA GLY A 146 -14.33 -14.12 -10.64
C GLY A 146 -15.66 -13.39 -10.75
N THR A 147 -15.70 -12.13 -10.31
CA THR A 147 -16.89 -11.27 -10.34
C THR A 147 -17.29 -10.87 -11.76
N ILE A 148 -16.31 -10.62 -12.65
CA ILE A 148 -16.57 -10.42 -14.09
C ILE A 148 -17.05 -11.72 -14.75
N ALA A 149 -16.40 -12.84 -14.46
CA ALA A 149 -16.79 -14.14 -15.00
C ALA A 149 -18.22 -14.54 -14.58
N GLN A 150 -18.60 -14.25 -13.33
CA GLN A 150 -19.96 -14.47 -12.85
C GLN A 150 -20.99 -13.63 -13.62
N LYS A 151 -20.72 -12.34 -13.88
CA LYS A 151 -21.65 -11.49 -14.64
C LYS A 151 -21.81 -11.93 -16.09
N LEU A 152 -20.75 -12.44 -16.70
CA LEU A 152 -20.83 -13.05 -18.02
C LEU A 152 -21.72 -14.30 -17.99
N SER A 153 -21.52 -15.18 -17.01
CA SER A 153 -22.36 -16.37 -16.85
C SER A 153 -23.84 -16.03 -16.61
N GLU A 154 -24.14 -14.99 -15.83
CA GLU A 154 -25.51 -14.48 -15.63
C GLU A 154 -26.13 -13.98 -16.95
N TRP A 155 -25.37 -13.21 -17.74
CA TRP A 155 -25.83 -12.69 -19.04
C TRP A 155 -26.04 -13.81 -20.07
N GLU A 156 -25.09 -14.77 -20.18
CA GLU A 156 -25.22 -15.95 -21.04
C GLU A 156 -26.38 -16.87 -20.62
N GLY A 157 -26.69 -16.89 -19.32
CA GLY A 157 -27.85 -17.59 -18.75
C GLY A 157 -29.20 -16.96 -19.05
N GLY A 158 -29.23 -15.81 -19.75
CA GLY A 158 -30.45 -15.17 -20.23
C GLY A 158 -30.97 -14.01 -19.37
N ASP A 159 -30.13 -13.38 -18.53
CA ASP A 159 -30.49 -12.12 -17.86
C ASP A 159 -30.78 -11.03 -18.92
N PRO A 160 -31.91 -10.30 -18.85
CA PRO A 160 -32.35 -9.39 -19.90
C PRO A 160 -31.52 -8.10 -20.05
N GLY A 161 -30.46 -7.86 -19.26
CA GLY A 161 -29.63 -6.66 -19.38
C GLY A 161 -28.41 -6.84 -20.30
N ASP A 162 -28.35 -6.09 -21.41
CA ASP A 162 -27.21 -6.11 -22.36
C ASP A 162 -26.01 -5.26 -21.93
N TYR A 163 -26.12 -4.52 -20.82
CA TYR A 163 -25.08 -3.64 -20.32
C TYR A 163 -24.77 -3.91 -18.85
N LEU A 164 -23.49 -3.89 -18.47
CA LEU A 164 -23.05 -3.85 -17.07
C LEU A 164 -22.93 -2.39 -16.61
N ASP A 165 -23.70 -2.02 -15.61
CA ASP A 165 -23.56 -0.74 -14.92
C ASP A 165 -22.39 -0.80 -13.92
N VAL A 166 -21.32 -0.03 -14.16
CA VAL A 166 -20.07 -0.13 -13.40
C VAL A 166 -20.24 0.35 -11.95
N ALA A 167 -21.15 1.29 -11.69
CA ALA A 167 -21.36 1.84 -10.35
C ALA A 167 -22.12 0.88 -9.43
N THR A 168 -23.11 0.18 -9.97
CA THR A 168 -23.97 -0.74 -9.20
C THR A 168 -23.59 -2.21 -9.38
N PHE A 169 -22.77 -2.51 -10.37
CA PHE A 169 -22.36 -3.85 -10.79
C PHE A 169 -23.55 -4.78 -11.12
N ARG A 170 -24.57 -4.21 -11.79
CA ARG A 170 -25.80 -4.90 -12.20
C ARG A 170 -25.97 -4.86 -13.72
N LEU A 171 -26.63 -5.90 -14.24
CA LEU A 171 -27.04 -5.93 -15.64
C LEU A 171 -28.25 -5.02 -15.84
N VAL A 172 -28.20 -4.17 -16.86
CA VAL A 172 -29.23 -3.19 -17.22
C VAL A 172 -29.48 -3.21 -18.72
N ARG A 173 -30.70 -2.85 -19.13
CA ARG A 173 -31.14 -2.95 -20.53
C ARG A 173 -30.63 -1.82 -21.43
N GLU A 174 -30.42 -0.65 -20.86
CA GLU A 174 -30.12 0.56 -21.62
C GLU A 174 -28.65 0.95 -21.47
N GLY A 175 -28.01 1.33 -22.57
CA GLY A 175 -26.69 1.92 -22.55
C GLY A 175 -26.67 3.29 -21.84
N GLY A 176 -25.47 3.82 -21.60
CA GLY A 176 -25.29 5.10 -20.94
C GLY A 176 -23.89 5.31 -20.41
N SER A 177 -23.63 6.50 -19.86
CA SER A 177 -22.35 6.80 -19.20
C SER A 177 -22.13 5.85 -18.02
N GLY A 178 -20.91 5.33 -17.88
CA GLY A 178 -20.55 4.38 -16.82
C GLY A 178 -21.08 2.96 -17.02
N ARG A 179 -21.50 2.60 -18.24
CA ARG A 179 -21.99 1.25 -18.59
C ARG A 179 -21.15 0.63 -19.70
N LEU A 180 -20.92 -0.67 -19.61
CA LEU A 180 -20.17 -1.46 -20.60
C LEU A 180 -21.12 -2.44 -21.30
N HIS A 181 -21.04 -2.57 -22.62
CA HIS A 181 -21.84 -3.56 -23.32
C HIS A 181 -21.32 -4.98 -23.02
N MET A 182 -22.20 -5.93 -22.73
CA MET A 182 -21.78 -7.27 -22.28
C MET A 182 -20.99 -8.03 -23.37
N ARG A 183 -21.23 -7.76 -24.66
CA ARG A 183 -20.38 -8.31 -25.74
C ARG A 183 -18.93 -7.82 -25.68
N ASP A 184 -18.69 -6.56 -25.31
CA ASP A 184 -17.31 -6.05 -25.19
C ASP A 184 -16.60 -6.74 -24.02
N ILE A 185 -17.32 -7.01 -22.93
CA ILE A 185 -16.81 -7.76 -21.78
C ILE A 185 -16.55 -9.22 -22.17
N TYR A 186 -17.46 -9.84 -22.92
CA TYR A 186 -17.31 -11.20 -23.44
C TYR A 186 -16.05 -11.29 -24.32
N GLU A 187 -15.91 -10.41 -25.33
CA GLU A 187 -14.74 -10.39 -26.21
C GLU A 187 -13.42 -10.12 -25.46
N ALA A 188 -13.48 -9.34 -24.38
CA ALA A 188 -12.31 -9.06 -23.54
C ALA A 188 -11.97 -10.20 -22.56
N THR A 189 -12.91 -11.13 -22.30
CA THR A 189 -12.76 -12.26 -21.37
C THR A 189 -12.59 -13.59 -22.11
N ASP A 190 -13.07 -13.68 -23.35
CA ASP A 190 -12.92 -14.83 -24.21
C ASP A 190 -11.48 -14.95 -24.74
N ALA A 191 -10.96 -16.17 -24.74
CA ALA A 191 -9.59 -16.47 -25.12
C ALA A 191 -9.42 -16.68 -26.63
N GLY A 192 -10.45 -16.45 -27.44
CA GLY A 192 -10.37 -16.47 -28.91
C GLY A 192 -11.44 -17.28 -29.62
N MET A 193 -11.53 -17.11 -30.95
CA MET A 193 -12.44 -17.88 -31.81
C MET A 193 -11.68 -18.93 -32.63
N THR A 194 -12.22 -20.15 -32.69
CA THR A 194 -11.87 -21.13 -33.73
C THR A 194 -12.75 -20.90 -34.96
N THR A 195 -12.14 -20.48 -36.07
CA THR A 195 -12.84 -20.26 -37.35
C THR A 195 -12.37 -21.26 -38.41
N LEU A 196 -13.31 -21.79 -39.20
CA LEU A 196 -13.01 -22.55 -40.41
C LEU A 196 -12.66 -21.59 -41.56
N LEU A 197 -11.42 -21.61 -42.02
CA LEU A 197 -11.00 -20.91 -43.22
C LEU A 197 -11.06 -21.86 -44.43
N PHE A 198 -11.91 -21.54 -45.42
CA PHE A 198 -11.97 -22.29 -46.67
C PHE A 198 -10.57 -22.39 -47.31
N GLY A 199 -10.11 -23.63 -47.54
CA GLY A 199 -8.77 -23.93 -48.09
C GLY A 199 -7.63 -23.99 -47.08
N LYS A 200 -7.83 -23.66 -45.80
CA LYS A 200 -6.78 -23.73 -44.74
C LYS A 200 -7.17 -24.55 -43.51
N GLY A 201 -8.41 -25.05 -43.43
CA GLY A 201 -8.91 -25.82 -42.30
C GLY A 201 -9.30 -24.95 -41.10
N PHE A 202 -9.58 -25.57 -39.96
CA PHE A 202 -9.82 -24.86 -38.70
C PHE A 202 -8.54 -24.16 -38.25
N ARG A 203 -8.62 -22.86 -37.95
CA ARG A 203 -7.57 -22.11 -37.25
C ARG A 203 -8.13 -21.55 -35.95
N SER A 204 -7.44 -21.84 -34.85
CA SER A 204 -7.65 -21.14 -33.58
C SER A 204 -6.87 -19.84 -33.60
N TYR A 205 -7.52 -18.75 -33.21
CA TYR A 205 -6.87 -17.49 -32.88
C TYR A 205 -6.94 -17.31 -31.38
N ASP A 206 -6.09 -18.02 -30.65
CA ASP A 206 -6.00 -17.89 -29.21
C ASP A 206 -5.42 -16.50 -28.89
N LYS A 207 -6.18 -15.69 -28.16
CA LYS A 207 -5.77 -14.40 -27.61
C LYS A 207 -5.94 -14.50 -26.11
N TYR A 208 -4.86 -14.35 -25.36
CA TYR A 208 -4.97 -14.22 -23.92
C TYR A 208 -5.97 -13.11 -23.53
N PRO A 209 -6.98 -13.40 -22.70
CA PRO A 209 -8.06 -12.46 -22.41
C PRO A 209 -7.54 -11.11 -21.92
N GLN A 210 -8.02 -10.02 -22.53
CA GLN A 210 -7.59 -8.67 -22.20
C GLN A 210 -7.87 -8.32 -20.74
N VAL A 211 -8.96 -8.82 -20.17
CA VAL A 211 -9.30 -8.63 -18.75
C VAL A 211 -8.25 -9.28 -17.84
N GLN A 212 -7.88 -10.53 -18.11
CA GLN A 212 -6.86 -11.25 -17.33
C GLN A 212 -5.49 -10.58 -17.45
N TYR A 213 -5.10 -10.19 -18.66
CA TYR A 213 -3.88 -9.44 -18.89
C TYR A 213 -3.86 -8.16 -18.06
N MET A 214 -4.91 -7.34 -18.13
CA MET A 214 -4.98 -6.08 -17.40
C MET A 214 -4.89 -6.30 -15.88
N LEU A 215 -5.73 -7.17 -15.32
CA LEU A 215 -5.82 -7.40 -13.87
C LEU A 215 -4.52 -7.96 -13.29
N TYR A 216 -3.95 -8.98 -13.93
CA TYR A 216 -2.75 -9.63 -13.41
C TYR A 216 -1.51 -8.75 -13.59
N SER A 217 -1.40 -8.04 -14.72
CA SER A 217 -0.35 -7.04 -14.95
C SER A 217 -0.32 -5.94 -13.89
N GLN A 218 -1.52 -5.47 -13.49
CA GLN A 218 -1.66 -4.49 -12.43
C GLN A 218 -1.21 -5.06 -11.07
N TRP A 219 -1.55 -6.31 -10.77
CA TRP A 219 -1.11 -6.96 -9.52
C TRP A 219 0.42 -7.05 -9.43
N PHE A 220 1.11 -7.53 -10.47
CA PHE A 220 2.58 -7.61 -10.50
C PHE A 220 3.23 -6.22 -10.34
N THR A 221 2.64 -5.20 -10.96
CA THR A 221 3.13 -3.81 -10.85
C THR A 221 2.95 -3.25 -9.45
N TYR A 222 1.75 -3.43 -8.88
CA TYR A 222 1.42 -2.98 -7.54
C TYR A 222 2.29 -3.67 -6.49
N MET A 223 2.41 -5.00 -6.54
CA MET A 223 3.18 -5.76 -5.56
C MET A 223 4.67 -5.44 -5.63
N TYR A 224 5.23 -5.24 -6.82
CA TYR A 224 6.62 -4.79 -6.97
C TYR A 224 6.85 -3.41 -6.35
N ALA A 225 5.93 -2.46 -6.57
CA ALA A 225 6.02 -1.12 -5.99
C ALA A 225 5.93 -1.16 -4.46
N LEU A 226 4.96 -1.89 -3.90
CA LEU A 226 4.86 -2.11 -2.45
C LEU A 226 6.16 -2.67 -1.88
N TRP A 227 6.70 -3.71 -2.52
CA TRP A 227 7.96 -4.33 -2.11
C TRP A 227 9.11 -3.33 -2.09
N GLU A 228 9.41 -2.67 -3.21
CA GLU A 228 10.59 -1.80 -3.34
C GLU A 228 10.49 -0.50 -2.56
N GLU A 229 9.31 0.12 -2.52
CA GLU A 229 9.13 1.47 -1.98
C GLU A 229 8.82 1.47 -0.48
N GLN A 230 8.08 0.46 0.00
CA GLN A 230 7.60 0.44 1.37
C GLN A 230 8.35 -0.59 2.21
N TYR A 231 8.36 -1.85 1.79
CA TYR A 231 8.76 -2.94 2.68
C TYR A 231 10.26 -3.22 2.71
N ARG A 232 10.96 -3.08 1.57
CA ARG A 232 12.37 -3.43 1.47
C ARG A 232 13.27 -2.60 2.40
N ILE A 233 12.99 -1.31 2.54
CA ILE A 233 13.72 -0.44 3.47
C ILE A 233 13.32 -0.69 4.93
N ARG A 234 12.04 -0.90 5.21
CA ARG A 234 11.53 -1.20 6.56
C ARG A 234 12.12 -2.49 7.10
N LEU A 235 12.21 -3.53 6.27
CA LEU A 235 12.88 -4.78 6.62
C LEU A 235 14.37 -4.57 6.93
N ALA A 236 15.08 -3.76 6.14
CA ALA A 236 16.48 -3.45 6.42
C ALA A 236 16.65 -2.78 7.78
N VAL A 237 15.82 -1.77 8.08
CA VAL A 237 15.83 -1.08 9.37
C VAL A 237 15.49 -2.04 10.51
N ALA A 238 14.45 -2.87 10.35
CA ALA A 238 14.00 -3.83 11.36
C ALA A 238 15.04 -4.93 11.67
N HIS A 239 15.84 -5.33 10.67
CA HIS A 239 16.97 -6.24 10.86
C HIS A 239 18.17 -5.57 11.56
N GLY A 240 18.18 -4.24 11.66
CA GLY A 240 19.21 -3.47 12.35
C GLY A 240 20.55 -3.46 11.62
N ALA A 241 21.55 -4.14 12.19
CA ALA A 241 22.92 -4.17 11.69
C ALA A 241 23.45 -5.60 11.52
N ASP A 242 24.51 -5.74 10.72
CA ASP A 242 25.26 -6.98 10.60
C ASP A 242 26.16 -7.22 11.83
N ASP A 243 26.92 -8.32 11.80
CA ASP A 243 27.81 -8.72 12.90
C ASP A 243 28.96 -7.72 13.13
N ASP A 244 29.28 -6.89 12.14
CA ASP A 244 30.28 -5.81 12.21
C ASP A 244 29.67 -4.47 12.67
N GLY A 245 28.38 -4.46 13.04
CA GLY A 245 27.67 -3.25 13.50
C GLY A 245 27.29 -2.28 12.38
N LYS A 246 27.41 -2.67 11.11
CA LYS A 246 27.02 -1.84 9.97
C LYS A 246 25.51 -2.01 9.69
N PRO A 247 24.74 -0.93 9.51
CA PRO A 247 23.31 -1.02 9.20
C PRO A 247 23.03 -1.80 7.92
N TRP A 248 21.93 -2.55 7.90
CA TRP A 248 21.43 -3.14 6.66
C TRP A 248 20.88 -2.06 5.73
N THR A 249 21.04 -2.26 4.44
CA THR A 249 20.44 -1.40 3.42
C THR A 249 19.35 -2.16 2.69
N ARG A 250 18.44 -1.44 2.03
CA ARG A 250 17.42 -2.07 1.17
C ARG A 250 18.03 -3.04 0.15
N PHE A 251 19.25 -2.78 -0.32
CA PHE A 251 19.92 -3.62 -1.32
C PHE A 251 20.34 -4.98 -0.77
N ASP A 252 20.54 -5.09 0.55
CA ASP A 252 20.86 -6.35 1.22
C ASP A 252 19.62 -7.24 1.43
N ILE A 253 18.42 -6.65 1.33
CA ILE A 253 17.17 -7.40 1.36
C ILE A 253 16.91 -7.93 -0.04
N ILE A 254 17.30 -9.19 -0.28
CA ILE A 254 17.14 -9.89 -1.55
C ILE A 254 16.19 -11.07 -1.34
N GLN A 255 15.16 -11.15 -2.18
CA GLN A 255 14.15 -12.20 -2.12
C GLN A 255 13.77 -12.65 -3.52
N GLN A 256 13.85 -13.96 -3.76
CA GLN A 256 13.73 -14.51 -5.11
C GLN A 256 12.33 -14.29 -5.69
N LEU A 257 11.27 -14.49 -4.90
CA LEU A 257 9.89 -14.27 -5.38
C LEU A 257 9.69 -12.85 -5.91
N PHE A 258 10.16 -11.84 -5.17
CA PHE A 258 10.01 -10.45 -5.59
C PHE A 258 10.92 -10.10 -6.78
N GLY A 259 12.06 -10.79 -6.92
CA GLY A 259 12.88 -10.76 -8.14
C GLY A 259 12.12 -11.29 -9.36
N ASP A 260 11.43 -12.42 -9.21
CA ASP A 260 10.62 -13.01 -10.26
C ASP A 260 9.41 -12.12 -10.63
N ILE A 261 8.73 -11.54 -9.63
CA ILE A 261 7.64 -10.56 -9.81
C ILE A 261 8.14 -9.35 -10.62
N ARG A 262 9.34 -8.83 -10.30
CA ARG A 262 9.97 -7.73 -11.04
C ARG A 262 10.18 -8.09 -12.51
N ASN A 263 10.66 -9.30 -12.79
CA ASN A 263 10.91 -9.76 -14.16
C ASN A 263 9.60 -9.88 -14.95
N VAL A 264 8.55 -10.47 -14.37
CA VAL A 264 7.22 -10.55 -15.01
C VAL A 264 6.69 -9.14 -15.30
N ARG A 265 6.76 -8.24 -14.31
CA ARG A 265 6.36 -6.83 -14.46
C ARG A 265 7.16 -6.14 -15.57
N ASN A 266 8.46 -6.41 -15.67
CA ASN A 266 9.31 -5.80 -16.69
C ASN A 266 8.84 -6.18 -18.10
N ASP A 267 8.55 -7.45 -18.33
CA ASP A 267 8.17 -7.94 -19.65
C ASP A 267 6.74 -7.50 -20.02
N VAL A 268 5.83 -7.49 -19.05
CA VAL A 268 4.48 -6.94 -19.21
C VAL A 268 4.51 -5.45 -19.58
N VAL A 269 5.28 -4.64 -18.85
CA VAL A 269 5.27 -3.17 -18.98
C VAL A 269 6.11 -2.69 -20.16
N HIS A 270 7.30 -3.26 -20.35
CA HIS A 270 8.30 -2.75 -21.29
C HIS A 270 8.47 -3.58 -22.56
N LYS A 271 8.00 -4.84 -22.56
CA LYS A 271 8.10 -5.75 -23.72
C LYS A 271 6.75 -6.09 -24.32
N HIS A 272 5.70 -5.32 -23.97
CA HIS A 272 4.34 -5.53 -24.45
C HIS A 272 3.84 -6.96 -24.23
N GLY A 273 4.25 -7.59 -23.12
CA GLY A 273 3.88 -8.96 -22.79
C GLY A 273 4.63 -10.02 -23.60
N VAL A 274 5.78 -9.71 -24.21
CA VAL A 274 6.69 -10.71 -24.77
C VAL A 274 7.71 -11.09 -23.71
N VAL A 275 7.86 -12.39 -23.48
CA VAL A 275 8.76 -12.96 -22.46
C VAL A 275 10.22 -12.73 -22.86
N ASP A 276 10.96 -12.11 -21.95
CA ASP A 276 12.40 -11.83 -22.03
C ASP A 276 13.01 -12.09 -20.63
N ALA A 277 12.87 -11.15 -19.69
CA ALA A 277 13.46 -11.26 -18.36
C ALA A 277 12.84 -12.37 -17.49
N CYS A 278 11.55 -12.68 -17.66
CA CYS A 278 10.88 -13.69 -16.84
C CYS A 278 11.09 -15.13 -17.31
N ALA A 279 11.79 -15.35 -18.44
CA ALA A 279 12.23 -16.68 -18.86
C ALA A 279 13.18 -17.33 -17.85
N ASP A 280 13.98 -16.52 -17.15
CA ASP A 280 14.98 -16.97 -16.18
C ASP A 280 14.44 -17.03 -14.73
N ASN A 281 13.12 -16.92 -14.54
CA ASN A 281 12.50 -17.00 -13.22
C ASN A 281 12.62 -18.41 -12.62
N THR A 282 12.80 -18.49 -11.31
CA THR A 282 13.04 -19.77 -10.61
C THR A 282 11.89 -20.20 -9.71
N LYS A 283 11.20 -19.26 -9.07
CA LYS A 283 9.97 -19.49 -8.29
C LYS A 283 8.73 -19.39 -9.19
N LEU A 284 8.71 -18.43 -10.12
CA LEU A 284 7.65 -18.23 -11.11
C LEU A 284 8.08 -18.74 -12.49
N ALA A 285 8.47 -20.01 -12.57
CA ALA A 285 8.94 -20.69 -13.80
C ALA A 285 7.77 -21.02 -14.75
N TRP A 286 7.00 -20.00 -15.13
CA TRP A 286 5.76 -20.13 -15.89
C TRP A 286 5.93 -19.92 -17.39
N PHE A 287 7.02 -19.27 -17.80
CA PHE A 287 7.15 -18.69 -19.12
C PHE A 287 8.36 -19.22 -19.87
N THR A 288 8.30 -19.17 -21.19
CA THR A 288 9.40 -19.52 -22.09
C THR A 288 9.77 -18.30 -22.93
N GLU A 289 11.07 -18.05 -23.13
CA GLU A 289 11.58 -16.91 -23.89
C GLU A 289 10.91 -16.76 -25.27
N GLY A 290 10.59 -15.53 -25.65
CA GLY A 290 9.98 -15.19 -26.95
C GLY A 290 8.49 -15.52 -27.08
N SER A 291 7.88 -16.18 -26.11
CA SER A 291 6.43 -16.39 -26.06
C SER A 291 5.68 -15.15 -25.56
N ARG A 292 4.37 -15.10 -25.77
CA ARG A 292 3.51 -14.11 -25.11
C ARG A 292 3.27 -14.54 -23.66
N ILE A 293 3.22 -13.56 -22.77
CA ILE A 293 2.82 -13.73 -21.38
C ILE A 293 1.33 -14.02 -21.35
N GLU A 294 1.00 -15.24 -20.96
CA GLU A 294 -0.35 -15.69 -20.70
C GLU A 294 -0.36 -16.25 -19.27
N ILE A 295 -0.97 -15.51 -18.35
CA ILE A 295 -1.02 -15.87 -16.94
C ILE A 295 -2.37 -16.53 -16.65
N THR A 296 -2.34 -17.81 -16.35
CA THR A 296 -3.55 -18.56 -15.99
C THR A 296 -4.03 -18.20 -14.58
N THR A 297 -5.32 -18.46 -14.32
CA THR A 297 -5.90 -18.26 -12.98
C THR A 297 -5.27 -19.19 -11.97
N GLU A 298 -4.91 -20.42 -12.37
CA GLU A 298 -4.20 -21.41 -11.58
C GLU A 298 -2.81 -20.91 -11.16
N GLN A 299 -2.07 -20.27 -12.08
CA GLN A 299 -0.79 -19.65 -11.77
C GLN A 299 -0.96 -18.51 -10.75
N MET A 300 -1.98 -17.65 -10.91
CA MET A 300 -2.26 -16.62 -9.90
C MET A 300 -2.67 -17.21 -8.55
N HIS A 301 -3.43 -18.30 -8.52
CA HIS A 301 -3.76 -18.99 -7.27
C HIS A 301 -2.53 -19.59 -6.58
N SER A 302 -1.56 -20.08 -7.35
CA SER A 302 -0.34 -20.67 -6.77
C SER A 302 0.42 -19.69 -5.87
N LEU A 303 0.35 -18.39 -6.17
CA LEU A 303 0.97 -17.30 -5.42
C LEU A 303 0.55 -17.28 -3.93
N VAL A 304 -0.67 -17.71 -3.60
CA VAL A 304 -1.17 -17.76 -2.22
C VAL A 304 -0.22 -18.51 -1.28
N THR A 305 0.44 -19.54 -1.80
CA THR A 305 1.34 -20.41 -1.02
C THR A 305 2.82 -20.07 -1.17
N LEU A 306 3.16 -19.11 -2.02
CA LEU A 306 4.55 -18.77 -2.34
C LEU A 306 5.14 -17.65 -1.47
N PHE A 307 4.33 -17.05 -0.58
CA PHE A 307 4.81 -15.96 0.27
C PHE A 307 6.03 -16.38 1.11
N PRO A 308 7.19 -15.68 1.00
CA PRO A 308 8.46 -16.18 1.51
C PRO A 308 8.67 -15.81 3.00
N ARG A 309 7.69 -16.10 3.86
CA ARG A 309 7.68 -15.69 5.28
C ARG A 309 8.97 -16.05 6.02
N GLU A 310 9.33 -17.33 6.00
CA GLU A 310 10.50 -17.86 6.70
C GLU A 310 11.82 -17.29 6.14
N GLU A 311 11.87 -17.01 4.84
CA GLU A 311 13.05 -16.42 4.21
C GLU A 311 13.21 -14.95 4.64
N LEU A 312 12.12 -14.21 4.82
CA LEU A 312 12.11 -12.81 5.24
C LEU A 312 12.46 -12.60 6.73
N LEU A 313 12.08 -13.55 7.58
CA LEU A 313 12.40 -13.53 9.01
C LEU A 313 13.88 -13.80 9.30
N ARG A 314 14.59 -14.46 8.38
CA ARG A 314 16.01 -14.76 8.54
C ARG A 314 16.86 -13.50 8.37
N LYS A 315 17.96 -13.46 9.11
CA LYS A 315 18.96 -12.39 8.99
C LYS A 315 19.46 -12.33 7.53
N PRO A 316 19.47 -11.15 6.90
CA PRO A 316 19.87 -11.01 5.51
C PRO A 316 21.36 -11.28 5.31
N THR A 317 21.74 -11.53 4.07
CA THR A 317 23.15 -11.66 3.66
C THR A 317 23.54 -10.42 2.88
N ARG A 318 24.74 -9.89 3.12
CA ARG A 318 25.22 -8.69 2.39
C ARG A 318 25.20 -8.93 0.90
N ALA A 319 24.59 -7.98 0.17
CA ALA A 319 24.59 -8.02 -1.27
C ALA A 319 26.04 -7.92 -1.78
N LYS A 320 26.34 -8.66 -2.85
CA LYS A 320 27.60 -8.44 -3.58
C LYS A 320 27.63 -6.99 -4.07
N PRO A 321 28.80 -6.32 -4.09
CA PRO A 321 28.91 -4.98 -4.63
C PRO A 321 28.34 -4.95 -6.04
N GLY A 322 27.32 -4.11 -6.24
CA GLY A 322 26.73 -3.91 -7.56
C GLY A 322 27.69 -3.19 -8.50
N ASN A 323 27.33 -3.13 -9.78
CA ASN A 323 28.07 -2.32 -10.74
C ASN A 323 28.01 -0.84 -10.30
N PRO A 324 29.13 -0.10 -10.36
CA PRO A 324 29.12 1.33 -10.11
C PRO A 324 28.09 2.02 -11.01
N GLN A 325 27.29 2.89 -10.42
CA GLN A 325 26.37 3.73 -11.18
C GLN A 325 27.08 5.02 -11.59
N ASN A 326 26.81 5.47 -12.82
CA ASN A 326 27.20 6.81 -13.23
C ASN A 326 26.33 7.82 -12.50
N LEU A 327 26.92 8.96 -12.13
CA LEU A 327 26.18 10.05 -11.52
C LEU A 327 25.16 10.60 -12.55
N PRO A 328 23.92 10.89 -12.14
CA PRO A 328 22.89 11.40 -13.05
C PRO A 328 23.09 12.88 -13.41
N TRP A 329 24.09 13.53 -12.84
CA TRP A 329 24.49 14.90 -13.15
C TRP A 329 25.89 14.94 -13.75
N SER A 330 26.12 15.95 -14.59
CA SER A 330 27.43 16.25 -15.13
C SER A 330 28.34 16.85 -14.05
N VAL A 331 29.63 16.54 -14.13
CA VAL A 331 30.68 17.17 -13.33
C VAL A 331 31.50 18.04 -14.27
N GLU A 332 31.81 19.28 -13.87
CA GLU A 332 32.62 20.19 -14.68
C GLU A 332 34.00 19.58 -14.97
N PRO A 333 34.48 19.60 -16.24
CA PRO A 333 35.76 19.00 -16.61
C PRO A 333 36.95 19.54 -15.81
N GLU A 334 36.95 20.84 -15.52
CA GLU A 334 37.99 21.53 -14.75
C GLU A 334 38.10 20.94 -13.33
N LEU A 335 36.95 20.69 -12.68
CA LEU A 335 36.89 20.09 -11.36
C LEU A 335 37.42 18.64 -11.37
N VAL A 336 37.11 17.87 -12.42
CA VAL A 336 37.63 16.50 -12.58
C VAL A 336 39.15 16.51 -12.71
N ASP A 337 39.71 17.46 -13.47
CA ASP A 337 41.14 17.58 -13.66
C ASP A 337 41.86 18.09 -12.40
N GLU A 338 41.29 19.04 -11.66
CA GLU A 338 41.83 19.49 -10.37
C GLU A 338 41.90 18.32 -9.36
N VAL A 339 40.85 17.51 -9.27
CA VAL A 339 40.81 16.32 -8.39
C VAL A 339 41.85 15.29 -8.82
N ARG A 340 42.03 15.06 -10.13
CA ARG A 340 43.07 14.15 -10.65
C ARG A 340 44.47 14.64 -10.30
N GLN A 341 44.76 15.91 -10.57
CA GLN A 341 46.06 16.51 -10.24
C GLN A 341 46.35 16.46 -8.74
N LEU A 342 45.35 16.71 -7.90
CA LEU A 342 45.47 16.61 -6.45
C LEU A 342 45.77 15.15 -6.05
N ALA A 343 45.03 14.19 -6.57
CA ALA A 343 45.21 12.76 -6.29
C ALA A 343 46.60 12.25 -6.70
N ASP A 344 47.12 12.72 -7.84
CA ASP A 344 48.49 12.44 -8.28
C ASP A 344 49.53 13.06 -7.36
N ARG A 345 49.34 14.33 -6.97
CA ARG A 345 50.25 15.07 -6.09
C ARG A 345 50.40 14.42 -4.71
N ILE A 346 49.31 13.91 -4.14
CA ILE A 346 49.33 13.22 -2.85
C ILE A 346 49.66 11.72 -2.99
N GLY A 347 49.99 11.24 -4.19
CA GLY A 347 50.47 9.88 -4.42
C GLY A 347 49.41 8.78 -4.26
N LEU A 348 48.13 9.07 -4.52
CA LEU A 348 47.07 8.05 -4.37
C LEU A 348 47.26 6.91 -5.38
N THR A 349 47.13 5.68 -4.88
CA THR A 349 47.13 4.48 -5.72
C THR A 349 45.91 4.44 -6.63
N ARG A 350 46.00 3.71 -7.74
CA ARG A 350 44.88 3.52 -8.69
C ARG A 350 43.61 2.98 -8.03
N ARG A 351 43.75 2.19 -6.96
CA ARG A 351 42.62 1.70 -6.16
C ARG A 351 41.94 2.85 -5.42
N LEU A 352 42.69 3.63 -4.65
CA LEU A 352 42.17 4.75 -3.87
C LEU A 352 41.56 5.85 -4.74
N LYS A 353 42.11 6.08 -5.94
CA LYS A 353 41.54 7.02 -6.91
C LYS A 353 40.10 6.67 -7.34
N LYS A 354 39.74 5.39 -7.35
CA LYS A 354 38.37 4.95 -7.66
C LYS A 354 37.39 5.27 -6.53
N ASP A 355 37.87 5.42 -5.31
CA ASP A 355 37.04 5.66 -4.11
C ASP A 355 36.79 7.16 -3.86
N ILE A 356 37.53 8.06 -4.50
CA ILE A 356 37.40 9.53 -4.32
C ILE A 356 35.95 10.00 -4.49
N GLY A 357 35.26 9.53 -5.53
CA GLY A 357 33.87 9.90 -5.78
C GLY A 357 32.93 9.46 -4.65
N ASN A 358 33.12 8.26 -4.12
CA ASN A 358 32.32 7.75 -3.01
C ASN A 358 32.60 8.53 -1.71
N GLU A 359 33.86 8.84 -1.41
CA GLU A 359 34.23 9.62 -0.22
C GLU A 359 33.71 11.06 -0.29
N ALA A 360 33.80 11.71 -1.45
CA ALA A 360 33.25 13.06 -1.65
C ALA A 360 31.73 13.10 -1.39
N LEU A 361 31.00 12.10 -1.89
CA LEU A 361 29.55 11.98 -1.66
C LEU A 361 29.22 11.71 -0.19
N LYS A 362 29.98 10.84 0.49
CA LYS A 362 29.79 10.59 1.93
C LYS A 362 30.01 11.87 2.75
N CYS A 363 31.06 12.63 2.45
CA CYS A 363 31.33 13.91 3.10
C CYS A 363 30.20 14.92 2.88
N TRP A 364 29.65 15.00 1.66
CA TRP A 364 28.53 15.87 1.36
C TRP A 364 27.25 15.46 2.11
N ILE A 365 26.93 14.16 2.18
CA ILE A 365 25.80 13.66 2.97
C ILE A 365 25.98 14.02 4.44
N ALA A 366 27.17 13.77 5.00
CA ALA A 366 27.46 14.04 6.40
C ALA A 366 27.40 15.54 6.77
N SER A 367 27.58 16.45 5.81
CA SER A 367 27.45 17.90 6.06
C SER A 367 26.01 18.44 5.92
N HIS A 368 25.06 17.60 5.49
CA HIS A 368 23.66 17.97 5.26
C HIS A 368 22.66 17.07 6.01
N GLN A 369 23.16 16.20 6.89
CA GLN A 369 22.41 15.47 7.92
C GLN A 369 22.63 16.15 9.26
#